data_AF-A0A3D5RZJ4-F1
#
_entry.id   AF-A0A3D5RZJ4-F1
#
_cell.length_a   1.000
_cell.length_b   1.000
_cell.length_c   1.000
_cell.angle_alpha   90.00
_cell.angle_beta   90.00
_cell.angle_gamma   90.00
#
_symmetry.space_group_name_H-M   'P 1'
#
loop_
_entity.id
_entity.type
_entity.pdbx_description
1 polymer ?
#
loop_
_entity_poly.entity_id
_entity_poly.type
_entity_poly.pdbx_seq_one_letter_code
_entity_poly.pdbx_strand_id
1 'polypeptide(L)'
;MKMKVIKTILPKRKTEGTAIPTREGPNDYQYYRSYDNKWHVSVVCNYAVSSYEEGYFEIGVWCYDQKSPYWEKGVIVIGTDLTFKEVADFLEYFESNPENAVKDYSIDIEDGI
;
A
#
# COMPACT_ATOMS: atom_id res chain seq x y z
N MET A 1 -6.28 0.76 -20.22
CA MET A 1 -7.60 0.59 -19.56
C MET A 1 -7.30 0.42 -18.08
N LYS A 2 -7.93 1.22 -17.21
CA LYS A 2 -7.68 1.17 -15.76
C LYS A 2 -8.18 -0.17 -15.20
N MET A 3 -7.39 -0.82 -14.34
CA MET A 3 -7.78 -2.09 -13.71
C MET A 3 -9.02 -1.90 -12.82
N LYS A 4 -9.85 -2.94 -12.70
CA LYS A 4 -11.08 -2.87 -11.91
C LYS A 4 -10.88 -3.52 -10.54
N VAL A 5 -11.22 -2.79 -9.48
CA VAL A 5 -11.25 -3.36 -8.13
C VAL A 5 -12.35 -4.43 -8.06
N ILE A 6 -11.97 -5.65 -7.68
CA ILE A 6 -12.90 -6.78 -7.50
C ILE A 6 -13.13 -7.14 -6.03
N LYS A 7 -12.25 -6.67 -5.13
CA LYS A 7 -12.39 -6.89 -3.69
C LYS A 7 -11.73 -5.75 -2.93
N THR A 8 -12.40 -5.27 -1.90
CA THR A 8 -11.84 -4.33 -0.92
C THR A 8 -12.07 -4.89 0.48
N ILE A 9 -11.04 -4.90 1.31
CA ILE A 9 -11.14 -5.22 2.74
C ILE A 9 -10.71 -3.98 3.52
N LEU A 10 -11.57 -3.56 4.44
CA LEU A 10 -11.33 -2.47 5.38
C LEU A 10 -11.45 -3.06 6.79
N PRO A 11 -10.35 -3.55 7.39
CA PRO A 11 -10.34 -3.94 8.79
C PRO A 11 -10.85 -2.79 9.67
N LYS A 12 -11.58 -3.12 10.73
CA LYS A 12 -12.00 -2.10 11.70
C LYS A 12 -10.76 -1.42 12.29
N ARG A 13 -10.82 -0.09 12.42
CA ARG A 13 -9.80 0.69 13.13
C ARG A 13 -9.64 0.10 14.53
N LYS A 14 -8.40 -0.18 14.95
CA LYS A 14 -8.14 -0.70 16.31
C LYS A 14 -8.15 0.40 17.36
N THR A 15 -7.91 1.65 16.97
CA THR A 15 -7.76 2.82 17.86
C THR A 15 -9.05 3.65 17.91
N GLU A 16 -10.11 3.09 18.50
CA GLU A 16 -11.24 3.91 18.97
C GLU A 16 -10.89 4.49 20.34
N GLY A 17 -10.38 5.73 20.37
CA GLY A 17 -10.25 6.53 21.59
C GLY A 17 -8.88 7.17 21.79
N THR A 18 -8.81 8.48 21.55
CA THR A 18 -7.91 9.47 22.20
C THR A 18 -6.43 9.13 22.42
N ALA A 19 -5.83 8.20 21.66
CA ALA A 19 -4.38 8.11 21.62
C ALA A 19 -3.90 9.28 20.76
N ILE A 20 -3.05 10.14 21.34
CA ILE A 20 -2.19 11.01 20.53
C ILE A 20 -1.51 10.06 19.55
N PRO A 21 -1.67 10.26 18.23
CA PRO A 21 -1.03 9.38 17.27
C PRO A 21 0.46 9.37 17.63
N THR A 22 1.06 8.18 17.67
CA THR A 22 2.46 7.99 18.02
C THR A 22 3.12 7.28 16.86
N ARG A 23 4.36 7.69 16.51
CA ARG A 23 5.11 7.04 15.43
C ARG A 23 5.32 5.54 15.70
N GLU A 24 5.27 5.16 16.98
CA GLU A 24 5.35 3.79 17.46
C GLU A 24 4.03 3.43 18.15
N GLY A 25 3.17 2.65 17.48
CA GLY A 25 1.85 2.27 17.97
C GLY A 25 1.14 1.27 17.05
N PRO A 26 -0.02 0.72 17.45
CA PRO A 26 -0.80 -0.16 16.58
C PRO A 26 -1.30 0.61 15.34
N ASN A 27 -1.22 -0.03 14.16
CA ASN A 27 -1.63 0.57 12.88
C ASN A 27 -2.96 1.30 12.99
N ASP A 28 -2.95 2.56 12.61
CA ASP A 28 -4.09 3.45 12.76
C ASP A 28 -5.15 3.15 11.69
N TYR A 29 -4.73 2.70 10.52
CA TYR A 29 -5.61 2.23 9.45
C TYR A 29 -4.90 1.20 8.57
N GLN A 30 -5.65 0.26 8.02
CA GLN A 30 -5.15 -0.65 6.99
C GLN A 30 -6.27 -0.85 5.97
N TYR A 31 -5.92 -1.04 4.71
CA TYR A 31 -6.86 -1.61 3.75
C TYR A 31 -6.17 -2.45 2.69
N TYR A 32 -6.97 -3.28 2.05
CA TYR A 32 -6.53 -4.20 1.02
C TYR A 32 -7.45 -4.11 -0.20
N ARG A 33 -6.87 -4.12 -1.40
CA ARG A 33 -7.60 -4.24 -2.67
C ARG A 33 -7.06 -5.40 -3.52
N SER A 34 -7.98 -6.10 -4.18
CA SER A 34 -7.69 -7.03 -5.27
C SER A 34 -8.27 -6.50 -6.57
N TYR A 35 -7.58 -6.72 -7.67
CA TYR A 35 -7.96 -6.26 -9.00
C TYR A 35 -8.24 -7.43 -9.95
N ASP A 36 -8.98 -7.16 -11.02
CA ASP A 36 -9.40 -8.15 -12.03
C ASP A 36 -8.23 -8.78 -12.81
N ASN A 37 -7.10 -8.08 -12.87
CA ASN A 37 -5.84 -8.52 -13.49
C ASN A 37 -4.88 -9.23 -12.51
N LYS A 38 -5.38 -9.77 -11.39
CA LYS A 38 -4.61 -10.53 -10.38
C LYS A 38 -3.56 -9.74 -9.60
N TRP A 39 -3.57 -8.42 -9.70
CA TRP A 39 -2.81 -7.55 -8.82
C TRP A 39 -3.51 -7.36 -7.49
N HIS A 40 -2.70 -7.15 -6.47
CA HIS A 40 -3.12 -6.97 -5.09
C HIS A 40 -2.29 -5.87 -4.44
N VAL A 41 -2.95 -5.04 -3.62
CA VAL A 41 -2.30 -3.99 -2.84
C VAL A 41 -2.79 -4.03 -1.39
N SER A 42 -1.87 -3.86 -0.47
CA SER A 42 -2.11 -3.59 0.95
C SER A 42 -1.51 -2.22 1.26
N VAL A 43 -2.30 -1.36 1.88
CA VAL A 43 -1.82 -0.07 2.40
C VAL A 43 -2.04 -0.06 3.89
N VAL A 44 -0.97 0.19 4.63
CA VAL A 44 -0.95 0.32 6.08
C VAL A 44 -0.64 1.76 6.41
N CYS A 45 -1.39 2.34 7.35
CA CYS A 45 -1.12 3.63 7.96
C CYS A 45 -0.69 3.36 9.39
N ASN A 46 0.59 3.56 9.69
CA ASN A 46 1.15 3.39 11.03
C ASN A 46 0.79 4.58 11.93
N TYR A 47 0.57 5.75 11.34
CA TYR A 47 0.31 7.01 12.03
C TYR A 47 -0.41 7.96 11.08
N ALA A 48 -1.48 8.62 11.53
CA ALA A 48 -2.10 9.73 10.79
C ALA A 48 -2.49 10.85 11.76
N VAL A 49 -2.13 12.09 11.44
CA VAL A 49 -2.72 13.27 12.12
C VAL A 49 -3.61 13.99 11.13
N SER A 50 -4.92 13.97 11.39
CA SER A 50 -5.92 14.59 10.51
C SER A 50 -5.69 16.08 10.27
N SER A 51 -5.01 16.77 11.20
CA SER A 51 -4.69 18.20 11.10
C SER A 51 -3.42 18.50 10.32
N TYR A 52 -2.60 17.50 9.97
CA TYR A 52 -1.31 17.72 9.30
C TYR A 52 -1.23 17.13 7.89
N GLU A 53 -2.23 16.37 7.42
CA GLU A 53 -2.15 15.60 6.16
C GLU A 53 -0.89 14.72 6.06
N GLU A 54 -0.26 14.47 7.20
CA GLU A 54 0.92 13.66 7.37
C GLU A 54 0.45 12.34 7.98
N GLY A 55 0.77 11.27 7.26
CA GLY A 55 0.70 9.93 7.82
C GLY A 55 1.90 9.15 7.34
N TYR A 56 2.31 8.17 8.13
CA TYR A 56 3.37 7.24 7.76
C TYR A 56 2.69 6.02 7.15
N PHE A 57 2.72 5.94 5.82
CA PHE A 57 2.12 4.85 5.08
C PHE A 57 3.15 3.88 4.54
N GLU A 58 2.81 2.60 4.61
CA GLU A 58 3.52 1.51 3.94
C GLU A 58 2.62 0.89 2.88
N ILE A 59 3.18 0.62 1.71
CA ILE A 59 2.45 -0.03 0.62
C ILE A 59 3.17 -1.33 0.24
N GLY A 60 2.43 -2.43 0.28
CA GLY A 60 2.85 -3.72 -0.23
C GLY A 60 1.99 -4.14 -1.42
N VAL A 61 2.62 -4.64 -2.49
CA VAL A 61 1.94 -5.15 -3.67
C VAL A 61 2.40 -6.56 -4.02
N TRP A 62 1.52 -7.34 -4.63
CA TRP A 62 1.87 -8.66 -5.17
C TRP A 62 0.97 -9.03 -6.34
N CYS A 63 1.45 -9.93 -7.18
CA CYS A 63 0.76 -10.37 -8.40
C CYS A 63 0.67 -11.89 -8.46
N TYR A 64 -0.53 -12.39 -8.74
CA TYR A 64 -0.77 -13.82 -9.01
C TYR A 64 -1.02 -14.13 -10.50
N ASP A 65 -0.76 -13.18 -11.40
CA ASP A 65 -0.81 -13.45 -12.85
C ASP A 65 0.51 -14.05 -13.31
N GLN A 66 0.42 -15.26 -13.88
CA GLN A 66 1.56 -16.02 -14.36
C GLN A 66 2.36 -15.35 -15.49
N LYS A 67 1.76 -14.36 -16.15
CA LYS A 67 2.38 -13.63 -17.26
C LYS A 67 3.16 -12.41 -16.80
N SER A 68 3.00 -11.99 -15.55
CA SER A 68 3.67 -10.80 -15.03
C SER A 68 5.10 -11.12 -14.62
N PRO A 69 6.09 -10.24 -14.86
CA PRO A 69 7.46 -10.40 -14.38
C PRO A 69 7.57 -10.29 -12.84
N TYR A 70 6.47 -9.96 -12.16
CA TYR A 70 6.38 -9.89 -10.70
C TYR A 70 5.65 -11.10 -10.08
N TRP A 71 5.30 -12.10 -10.87
CA TRP A 71 4.80 -13.37 -10.34
C TRP A 71 5.86 -14.05 -9.47
N GLU A 72 5.42 -14.63 -8.35
CA GLU A 72 6.24 -15.36 -7.36
C GLU A 72 7.31 -14.53 -6.65
N LYS A 73 7.40 -13.22 -6.90
CA LYS A 73 8.31 -12.32 -6.16
C LYS A 73 7.88 -12.03 -4.71
N GLY A 74 6.80 -12.65 -4.24
CA GLY A 74 6.23 -12.37 -2.92
C GLY A 74 5.62 -10.97 -2.84
N VAL A 75 5.69 -10.37 -1.65
CA VAL A 75 5.23 -8.99 -1.42
C VAL A 75 6.36 -8.04 -1.75
N ILE A 76 6.11 -7.10 -2.64
CA ILE A 76 7.02 -6.03 -3.05
C ILE A 76 6.64 -4.77 -2.28
N VAL A 77 7.61 -4.15 -1.62
CA VAL A 77 7.40 -2.93 -0.85
C VAL A 77 7.63 -1.71 -1.74
N ILE A 78 6.71 -0.76 -1.72
CA ILE A 78 6.67 0.45 -2.56
C ILE A 78 7.14 1.70 -1.79
N GLY A 79 7.18 1.61 -0.46
CA GLY A 79 7.61 2.69 0.42
C GLY A 79 7.19 2.40 1.83
N THR A 80 7.91 2.95 2.79
CA THR A 80 7.69 2.77 4.24
C THR A 80 7.37 4.06 4.99
N ASP A 81 7.43 5.20 4.29
CA ASP A 81 7.26 6.55 4.84
C ASP A 81 6.63 7.45 3.75
N LEU A 82 5.42 7.11 3.33
CA LEU A 82 4.68 7.84 2.29
C LEU A 82 3.62 8.73 2.92
N THR A 83 3.36 9.91 2.35
CA THR A 83 2.24 10.79 2.68
C THR A 83 0.93 10.33 2.02
N PHE A 84 -0.22 10.92 2.42
CA PHE A 84 -1.51 10.65 1.77
C PHE A 84 -1.48 10.93 0.26
N LYS A 85 -0.82 12.02 -0.16
CA LYS A 85 -0.71 12.39 -1.57
C LYS A 85 0.11 11.35 -2.34
N GLU A 86 1.25 10.93 -1.81
CA GLU A 86 2.12 9.93 -2.46
C GLU A 86 1.41 8.58 -2.59
N VAL A 87 0.65 8.18 -1.57
CA VAL A 87 -0.21 6.98 -1.65
C VAL A 87 -1.25 7.13 -2.76
N ALA A 88 -1.91 8.29 -2.87
CA ALA A 88 -2.91 8.53 -3.91
C ALA A 88 -2.31 8.53 -5.32
N ASP A 89 -1.19 9.22 -5.51
CA ASP A 89 -0.45 9.29 -6.79
C ASP A 89 0.01 7.87 -7.21
N PHE A 90 0.56 7.10 -6.27
CA PHE A 90 0.96 5.72 -6.52
C PHE A 90 -0.24 4.88 -6.97
N LEU A 91 -1.37 4.92 -6.26
CA LEU A 91 -2.54 4.11 -6.59
C LEU A 91 -3.12 4.47 -7.97
N GLU A 92 -3.14 5.75 -8.32
CA GLU A 92 -3.61 6.19 -9.63
C GLU A 92 -2.72 5.65 -10.76
N TYR A 93 -1.40 5.73 -10.58
CA TYR A 93 -0.45 5.20 -11.56
C TYR A 93 -0.51 3.68 -11.61
N PHE A 94 -0.49 3.02 -10.46
CA PHE A 94 -0.59 1.57 -10.33
C PHE A 94 -1.83 1.05 -11.04
N GLU A 95 -3.01 1.63 -10.76
CA GLU A 95 -4.27 1.21 -11.37
C GLU A 95 -4.29 1.36 -12.91
N SER A 96 -3.43 2.22 -13.45
CA SER A 96 -3.31 2.46 -14.89
C SER A 96 -2.21 1.61 -15.54
N ASN A 97 -1.12 1.34 -14.82
CA ASN A 97 0.07 0.63 -15.29
C ASN A 97 0.83 -0.01 -14.11
N PRO A 98 0.39 -1.18 -13.61
CA PRO A 98 0.92 -1.74 -12.38
C PRO A 98 2.40 -2.12 -12.49
N GLU A 99 2.82 -2.69 -13.61
CA GLU A 99 4.19 -3.18 -13.78
C GLU A 99 5.22 -2.06 -13.76
N ASN A 100 4.89 -0.92 -14.40
CA ASN A 100 5.76 0.25 -14.34
C ASN A 100 5.66 0.95 -12.98
N ALA A 101 4.48 1.03 -12.36
CA ALA A 101 4.35 1.59 -11.02
C ALA A 101 5.19 0.80 -9.99
N VAL A 102 5.17 -0.53 -10.06
CA VAL A 102 6.05 -1.35 -9.21
C VAL A 102 7.51 -1.10 -9.54
N LYS A 103 7.89 -1.06 -10.82
CA LYS A 103 9.28 -0.80 -11.23
C LYS A 103 9.81 0.54 -10.72
N ASP A 104 8.97 1.58 -10.79
CA ASP A 104 9.37 2.96 -10.53
C ASP A 104 9.38 3.27 -9.03
N TYR A 105 8.55 2.59 -8.24
CA TYR A 105 8.38 2.87 -6.81
C TYR A 105 8.89 1.76 -5.88
N SER A 106 9.21 0.55 -6.36
CA SER A 106 9.68 -0.52 -5.48
C SER A 106 10.96 -0.11 -4.75
N ILE A 107 10.97 -0.28 -3.43
CA ILE A 107 12.20 -0.19 -2.65
C ILE A 107 12.82 -1.58 -2.58
N ASP A 108 14.08 -1.68 -3.01
CA ASP A 108 14.87 -2.88 -2.77
C ASP A 108 15.25 -2.87 -1.29
N ILE A 109 14.61 -3.73 -0.52
CA ILE A 109 15.08 -4.04 0.83
C ILE A 109 16.22 -5.04 0.61
N GLU A 110 17.46 -4.55 0.58
CA GLU A 110 18.63 -5.44 0.59
C GLU A 110 18.49 -6.39 1.79
N ASP A 111 18.57 -7.70 1.54
CA ASP A 111 18.52 -8.74 2.57
C ASP A 111 19.55 -8.42 3.68
N GLY A 112 19.07 -8.03 4.88
CA GLY A 112 19.86 -8.09 6.11
C GLY A 112 19.73 -6.89 7.07
N ILE A 113 18.87 -7.05 8.08
CA ILE A 113 19.24 -6.71 9.47
C ILE A 113 19.30 -8.02 10.23
#